data_AF-A0A2E0SAJ6-F1
#
_entry.id   AF-A0A2E0SAJ6-F1
#
_cell.length_a   1.000
_cell.length_b   1.000
_cell.length_c   1.000
_cell.angle_alpha   90.00
_cell.angle_beta   90.00
_cell.angle_gamma   90.00
#
_symmetry.space_group_name_H-M   'P 1'
#
loop_
_entity.id
_entity.type
_entity.pdbx_description
1 polymer ?
#
loop_
_entity_poly.entity_id
_entity_poly.type
_entity_poly.pdbx_seq_one_letter_code
_entity_poly.pdbx_strand_id
1 'polypeptide(L)'
;MNLNSTFLNNLAGEGVLDIVNNFRKEWREEDRYNEKQKLLQKRLDEQARSRNNAMVNKYLDKLPEGVDINKVGPRYRDPVTQWGMQQKSAYTKAAACVANAPAGSEQQMRCREKLNSIVSSFENLNAKLENFKGYKSDYLETIAEGNLSRANSEDKMGILSQIYTDGMDIAISENGDLSFYNDSGYINFDDLPDYNVKANNAATSILEMNEALYKSGIAFSPSQENLYRLKLQKLMNQRNIVQSLASDDFIIPGGLGLPNDLLLNDQRVDELRDVVINSYLDMFKQTAAAGAQLKQTRNQAPRSRGTASERKYNAMMNNLLQGWNGLLQGDATLINQYLVGTDQIIAGQGEAEGLYELWQGNNVQYLDPTNPSDLATLFNAQNIPQNLWPDFNQLGNTQQNTTARDADYYLDQVTLDK
;
A
#
# COMPACT_ATOMS: atom_id res chain seq x y z
N MET A 1 82.96 23.20 19.92
CA MET A 1 84.26 23.31 20.61
C MET A 1 84.77 24.74 20.44
N ASN A 2 84.88 25.50 21.53
CA ASN A 2 85.41 26.86 21.52
C ASN A 2 86.94 26.77 21.50
N LEU A 3 87.54 26.78 20.31
CA LEU A 3 89.00 26.94 20.19
C LEU A 3 89.32 28.44 20.30
N ASN A 4 90.09 28.74 21.34
CA ASN A 4 90.49 30.06 21.78
C ASN A 4 91.19 30.82 20.64
N SER A 5 90.57 31.91 20.15
CA SER A 5 91.03 32.69 18.98
C SER A 5 92.41 33.32 19.15
N THR A 6 92.91 33.38 20.38
CA THR A 6 94.18 34.00 20.74
C THR A 6 95.40 33.12 20.47
N PHE A 7 95.23 31.79 20.38
CA PHE A 7 96.37 30.86 20.23
C PHE A 7 96.79 30.64 18.76
N LEU A 8 95.89 30.88 17.79
CA LEU A 8 96.19 30.69 16.36
C LEU A 8 96.73 31.95 15.68
N ASN A 9 96.58 33.13 16.28
CA ASN A 9 97.07 34.39 15.69
C ASN A 9 98.58 34.63 15.85
N ASN A 10 99.27 33.85 16.71
CA ASN A 10 100.70 34.06 17.01
C ASN A 10 101.66 33.09 16.29
N LEU A 11 101.19 32.20 15.41
CA LEU A 11 102.03 31.16 14.78
C LEU A 11 101.81 30.94 13.27
N ALA A 12 101.01 31.77 12.59
CA ALA A 12 100.65 31.57 11.19
C ALA A 12 101.13 32.74 10.32
N GLY A 13 102.03 32.48 9.38
CA GLY A 13 102.33 33.42 8.29
C GLY A 13 101.07 33.72 7.47
N GLU A 14 100.99 34.89 6.85
CA GLU A 14 99.79 35.45 6.19
C GLU A 14 99.00 34.45 5.33
N GLY A 15 99.67 33.52 4.64
CA GLY A 15 99.02 32.48 3.82
C GLY A 15 98.21 31.41 4.58
N VAL A 16 98.54 31.11 5.85
CA VAL A 16 97.78 30.14 6.67
C VAL A 16 96.50 30.79 7.23
N LEU A 17 96.55 32.09 7.54
CA LEU A 17 95.36 32.85 7.94
C LEU A 17 94.35 32.94 6.80
N ASP A 18 94.82 33.12 5.56
CA ASP A 18 93.94 33.14 4.37
C ASP A 18 93.27 31.79 4.10
N ILE A 19 93.98 30.68 4.26
CA ILE A 19 93.41 29.33 4.10
C ILE A 19 92.34 29.08 5.17
N VAL A 20 92.64 29.39 6.44
CA VAL A 20 91.68 29.23 7.54
C VAL A 20 90.47 30.15 7.36
N ASN A 21 90.66 31.37 6.86
CA ASN A 21 89.57 32.31 6.56
C ASN A 21 88.71 31.83 5.39
N ASN A 22 89.30 31.26 4.33
CA ASN A 22 88.57 30.70 3.20
C ASN A 22 87.75 29.47 3.59
N PHE A 23 88.32 28.51 4.33
CA PHE A 23 87.57 27.36 4.86
C PHE A 23 86.40 27.79 5.76
N ARG A 24 86.63 28.76 6.64
CA ARG A 24 85.58 29.30 7.52
C ARG A 24 84.48 30.01 6.73
N LYS A 25 84.80 30.59 5.58
CA LYS A 25 83.85 31.24 4.67
C LYS A 25 83.00 30.19 3.93
N GLU A 26 83.62 29.15 3.41
CA GLU A 26 82.94 28.03 2.72
C GLU A 26 81.98 27.28 3.65
N TRP A 27 82.40 26.93 4.88
CA TRP A 27 81.52 26.30 5.88
C TRP A 27 80.30 27.16 6.22
N ARG A 28 80.48 28.48 6.35
CA ARG A 28 79.37 29.42 6.56
C ARG A 28 78.46 29.54 5.34
N GLU A 29 78.96 29.29 4.13
CA GLU A 29 78.14 29.27 2.91
C GLU A 29 77.31 27.99 2.81
N GLU A 30 77.90 26.85 3.15
CA GLU A 30 77.21 25.56 3.18
C GLU A 30 76.13 25.51 4.28
N ASP A 31 76.41 26.00 5.49
CA ASP A 31 75.41 26.11 6.56
C ASP A 31 74.24 27.01 6.15
N ARG A 32 74.52 28.16 5.52
CA ARG A 32 73.49 29.08 5.00
C ARG A 32 72.68 28.45 3.87
N TYR A 33 73.29 27.62 3.03
CA TYR A 33 72.59 26.90 1.98
C TYR A 33 71.65 25.83 2.58
N ASN A 34 72.15 25.01 3.50
CA ASN A 34 71.38 23.99 4.18
C ASN A 34 70.22 24.59 4.99
N GLU A 35 70.44 25.72 5.66
CA GLU A 35 69.41 26.45 6.39
C GLU A 35 68.34 27.04 5.45
N LYS A 36 68.74 27.60 4.30
CA LYS A 36 67.82 28.05 3.26
C LYS A 36 66.97 26.90 2.70
N GLN A 37 67.55 25.72 2.47
CA GLN A 37 66.80 24.55 2.01
C GLN A 37 65.77 24.09 3.06
N LYS A 38 66.16 24.03 4.34
CA LYS A 38 65.22 23.73 5.44
C LYS A 38 64.08 24.74 5.54
N LEU A 39 64.38 26.04 5.41
CA LEU A 39 63.38 27.11 5.42
C LEU A 39 62.44 27.05 4.22
N LEU A 40 62.95 26.69 3.04
CA LEU A 40 62.15 26.52 1.84
C LEU A 40 61.19 25.33 2.00
N GLN A 41 61.70 24.19 2.48
CA GLN A 41 60.88 23.01 2.76
C GLN A 41 59.79 23.33 3.80
N LYS A 42 60.15 24.00 4.91
CA LYS A 42 59.18 24.43 5.92
C LYS A 42 58.09 25.33 5.35
N ARG A 43 58.44 26.28 4.48
CA ARG A 43 57.46 27.15 3.80
C ARG A 43 56.53 26.38 2.86
N LEU A 44 57.07 25.41 2.11
CA LEU A 44 56.27 24.54 1.24
C LEU A 44 55.31 23.68 2.06
N ASP A 45 55.78 23.14 3.19
CA ASP A 45 54.96 22.34 4.11
C ASP A 45 53.87 23.18 4.77
N GLU A 46 54.18 24.40 5.22
CA GLU A 46 53.20 25.36 5.77
C GLU A 46 52.16 25.78 4.72
N GLN A 47 52.59 26.04 3.48
CA GLN A 47 51.69 26.36 2.39
C GLN A 47 50.79 25.17 2.03
N ALA A 48 51.34 23.95 2.02
CA ALA A 48 50.58 22.72 1.81
C ALA A 48 49.54 22.50 2.92
N ARG A 49 49.94 22.66 4.19
CA ARG A 49 49.01 22.58 5.35
C ARG A 49 47.92 23.64 5.28
N SER A 50 48.26 24.87 4.91
CA SER A 50 47.27 25.95 4.74
C SER A 50 46.24 25.61 3.65
N ARG A 51 46.69 25.09 2.51
CA ARG A 51 45.80 24.59 1.45
C ARG A 51 44.92 23.43 1.92
N ASN A 52 45.50 22.48 2.66
CA ASN A 52 44.77 21.35 3.21
C ASN A 52 43.70 21.81 4.22
N ASN A 53 44.03 22.73 5.12
CA ASN A 53 43.11 23.28 6.10
C ASN A 53 41.96 24.04 5.43
N ALA A 54 42.25 24.83 4.38
CA ALA A 54 41.21 25.49 3.60
C ALA A 54 40.26 24.48 2.93
N MET A 55 40.77 23.33 2.49
CA MET A 55 39.94 22.25 1.96
C MET A 55 39.13 21.56 3.05
N VAL A 56 39.73 21.30 4.22
CA VAL A 56 39.01 20.74 5.37
C VAL A 56 37.84 21.63 5.78
N ASN A 57 38.02 22.95 5.81
CA ASN A 57 36.92 23.88 6.10
C ASN A 57 35.78 23.74 5.09
N LYS A 58 36.08 23.66 3.78
CA LYS A 58 35.06 23.40 2.74
C LYS A 58 34.34 22.07 2.94
N TYR A 59 35.01 21.07 3.52
CA TYR A 59 34.39 19.80 3.87
C TYR A 59 33.55 19.92 5.14
N LEU A 60 33.99 20.65 6.16
CA LEU A 60 33.18 20.89 7.35
C LEU A 60 31.87 21.60 7.01
N ASP A 61 31.86 22.50 6.04
CA ASP A 61 30.65 23.15 5.52
C ASP A 61 29.66 22.16 4.86
N LYS A 62 30.16 21.02 4.38
CA LYS A 62 29.36 19.94 3.76
C LYS A 62 29.00 18.82 4.72
N LEU A 63 29.39 18.92 6.00
CA LEU A 63 29.02 17.93 6.99
C LEU A 63 27.49 17.92 7.12
N PRO A 64 26.82 16.78 6.87
CA PRO A 64 25.37 16.72 6.99
C PRO A 64 24.94 17.05 8.43
N GLU A 65 23.90 17.87 8.58
CA GLU A 65 23.36 18.26 9.89
C GLU A 65 22.97 17.03 10.72
N GLY A 66 22.58 15.95 10.05
CA GLY A 66 22.33 14.64 10.62
C GLY A 66 21.35 13.87 9.77
N VAL A 67 20.81 12.80 10.36
CA VAL A 67 19.67 12.08 9.82
C VAL A 67 18.42 12.63 10.52
N ASP A 68 17.37 12.91 9.76
CA ASP A 68 16.11 13.37 10.36
C ASP A 68 15.39 12.21 11.06
N ILE A 69 15.56 12.15 12.38
CA ILE A 69 14.98 11.09 13.23
C ILE A 69 13.45 11.15 13.31
N ASN A 70 12.82 12.23 12.85
CA ASN A 70 11.35 12.33 12.80
C ASN A 70 10.77 11.53 11.62
N LYS A 71 11.60 11.11 10.67
CA LYS A 71 11.19 10.24 9.57
C LYS A 71 10.94 8.80 10.00
N VAL A 72 11.32 8.45 11.23
CA VAL A 72 11.19 7.09 11.75
C VAL A 72 10.36 7.05 13.04
N GLY A 73 9.74 5.89 13.27
CA GLY A 73 9.04 5.61 14.52
C GLY A 73 9.99 5.57 15.72
N PRO A 74 9.47 5.65 16.96
CA PRO A 74 10.28 5.69 18.18
C PRO A 74 11.31 4.57 18.29
N ARG A 75 10.96 3.33 17.88
CA ARG A 75 11.84 2.15 17.90
C ARG A 75 13.15 2.35 17.13
N TYR A 76 13.13 3.14 16.07
CA TYR A 76 14.26 3.28 15.14
C TYR A 76 15.11 4.53 15.40
N ARG A 77 14.69 5.42 16.30
CA ARG A 77 15.42 6.68 16.56
C ARG A 77 16.82 6.44 17.10
N ASP A 78 16.95 5.50 18.03
CA ASP A 78 18.23 5.16 18.66
C ASP A 78 19.25 4.59 17.65
N PRO A 79 18.94 3.53 16.87
CA PRO A 79 19.89 3.00 15.90
C PRO A 79 20.26 4.02 14.81
N VAL A 80 19.31 4.83 14.34
CA VAL A 80 19.60 5.93 13.39
C VAL A 80 20.54 6.97 14.00
N THR A 81 20.30 7.35 15.25
CA THR A 81 21.14 8.33 15.97
C THR A 81 22.55 7.78 16.18
N GLN A 82 22.68 6.53 16.62
CA GLN A 82 23.97 5.88 16.83
C GLN A 82 24.78 5.80 15.53
N TRP A 83 24.15 5.39 14.43
CA TRP A 83 24.80 5.38 13.12
C TRP A 83 25.28 6.77 12.71
N GLY A 84 24.42 7.80 12.86
CA GLY A 84 24.78 9.17 12.54
C GLY A 84 25.97 9.70 13.37
N MET A 85 26.04 9.34 14.65
CA MET A 85 27.18 9.68 15.51
C MET A 85 28.47 8.98 15.08
N GLN A 86 28.39 7.70 14.71
CA GLN A 86 29.55 6.94 14.21
C GLN A 86 30.09 7.54 12.91
N GLN A 87 29.22 7.90 11.97
CA GLN A 87 29.60 8.53 10.71
C GLN A 87 30.20 9.93 10.92
N LYS A 88 29.64 10.74 11.82
CA LYS A 88 30.23 12.03 12.20
C LYS A 88 31.63 11.86 12.78
N SER A 89 31.85 10.86 13.64
CA SER A 89 33.19 10.54 14.17
C SER A 89 34.16 10.12 13.07
N ALA A 90 33.71 9.25 12.14
CA ALA A 90 34.50 8.83 10.98
C ALA A 90 34.86 10.03 10.08
N TYR A 91 33.93 10.98 9.92
CA TYR A 91 34.15 12.20 9.16
C TYR A 91 35.24 13.06 9.77
N THR A 92 35.20 13.31 11.09
CA THR A 92 36.23 14.08 11.80
C THR A 92 37.61 13.43 11.66
N LYS A 93 37.68 12.09 11.74
CA LYS A 93 38.95 11.34 11.53
C LYS A 93 39.47 11.48 10.10
N ALA A 94 38.60 11.34 9.09
CA ALA A 94 38.97 11.50 7.69
C ALA A 94 39.41 12.96 7.39
N ALA A 95 38.74 13.95 7.94
CA ALA A 95 39.09 15.36 7.81
C ALA A 95 40.47 15.66 8.43
N ALA A 96 40.74 15.12 9.63
CA ALA A 96 42.06 15.22 10.25
C ALA A 96 43.15 14.52 9.41
N CYS A 97 42.83 13.40 8.76
CA CYS A 97 43.74 12.77 7.81
C CYS A 97 44.05 13.71 6.62
N VAL A 98 43.04 14.34 6.02
CA VAL A 98 43.25 15.29 4.90
C VAL A 98 44.13 16.47 5.31
N ALA A 99 43.95 17.00 6.53
CA ALA A 99 44.76 18.09 7.06
C ALA A 99 46.25 17.71 7.19
N ASN A 100 46.51 16.50 7.69
CA ASN A 100 47.85 16.06 8.06
C ASN A 100 48.61 15.33 6.94
N ALA A 101 47.92 14.83 5.91
CA ALA A 101 48.56 14.13 4.79
C ALA A 101 49.29 15.10 3.84
N PRO A 102 50.44 14.71 3.25
CA PRO A 102 51.13 15.54 2.25
C PRO A 102 50.21 15.85 1.06
N ALA A 103 50.24 17.10 0.58
CA ALA A 103 49.39 17.53 -0.51
C ALA A 103 49.64 16.72 -1.79
N GLY A 104 48.57 16.18 -2.38
CA GLY A 104 48.65 15.34 -3.59
C GLY A 104 49.11 13.90 -3.33
N SER A 105 49.35 13.49 -2.08
CA SER A 105 49.67 12.10 -1.76
C SER A 105 48.47 11.16 -1.95
N GLU A 106 48.76 9.88 -2.19
CA GLU A 106 47.73 8.83 -2.25
C GLU A 106 46.90 8.76 -0.96
N GLN A 107 47.56 8.90 0.19
CA GLN A 107 46.87 8.95 1.49
C GLN A 107 45.87 10.09 1.56
N GLN A 108 46.24 11.29 1.08
CA GLN A 108 45.33 12.42 1.06
C GLN A 108 44.12 12.15 0.16
N MET A 109 44.33 11.55 -1.01
CA MET A 109 43.24 11.21 -1.93
C MET A 109 42.26 10.21 -1.32
N ARG A 110 42.75 9.11 -0.72
CA ARG A 110 41.92 8.11 -0.01
C ARG A 110 41.10 8.74 1.11
N CYS A 111 41.67 9.66 1.88
CA CYS A 111 40.95 10.34 2.95
C CYS A 111 39.85 11.29 2.43
N ARG A 112 40.07 11.93 1.26
CA ARG A 112 39.01 12.71 0.58
C ARG A 112 37.89 11.83 0.04
N GLU A 113 38.23 10.67 -0.51
CA GLU A 113 37.23 9.68 -0.95
C GLU A 113 36.36 9.22 0.22
N LYS A 114 36.96 8.94 1.39
CA LYS A 114 36.18 8.59 2.59
C LYS A 114 35.27 9.73 3.05
N LEU A 115 35.70 10.99 2.99
CA LEU A 115 34.82 12.15 3.30
C LEU A 115 33.60 12.17 2.37
N ASN A 116 33.83 12.05 1.06
CA ASN A 116 32.73 12.04 0.08
C ASN A 116 31.80 10.84 0.29
N SER A 117 32.34 9.65 0.52
CA SER A 117 31.57 8.44 0.82
C SER A 117 30.69 8.61 2.05
N ILE A 118 31.19 9.25 3.11
CA ILE A 118 30.38 9.54 4.31
C ILE A 118 29.25 10.52 3.98
N VAL A 119 29.52 11.60 3.24
CA VAL A 119 28.46 12.54 2.83
C VAL A 119 27.36 11.83 2.04
N SER A 120 27.74 11.03 1.03
CA SER A 120 26.80 10.25 0.24
C SER A 120 26.03 9.22 1.07
N SER A 121 26.63 8.66 2.14
CA SER A 121 25.92 7.74 3.02
C SER A 121 24.76 8.40 3.78
N PHE A 122 24.91 9.65 4.20
CA PHE A 122 23.82 10.41 4.84
C PHE A 122 22.71 10.74 3.84
N GLU A 123 23.07 11.12 2.61
CA GLU A 123 22.10 11.37 1.53
C GLU A 123 21.29 10.10 1.21
N ASN A 124 21.98 8.96 1.05
CA ASN A 124 21.36 7.66 0.79
C ASN A 124 20.40 7.28 1.91
N LEU A 125 20.85 7.32 3.17
CA LEU A 125 19.99 6.97 4.30
C LEU A 125 18.79 7.90 4.40
N ASN A 126 18.97 9.22 4.26
CA ASN A 126 17.87 10.17 4.32
C ASN A 126 16.81 9.93 3.24
N ALA A 127 17.23 9.52 2.03
CA ALA A 127 16.32 9.13 0.96
C ALA A 127 15.58 7.83 1.29
N LYS A 128 16.28 6.81 1.81
CA LYS A 128 15.68 5.53 2.21
C LYS A 128 14.68 5.70 3.36
N LEU A 129 14.98 6.54 4.35
CA LEU A 129 14.05 6.82 5.46
C LEU A 129 12.81 7.60 4.99
N GLU A 130 12.96 8.50 4.01
CA GLU A 130 11.82 9.19 3.41
C GLU A 130 10.91 8.21 2.66
N ASN A 131 11.49 7.35 1.82
CA ASN A 131 10.74 6.33 1.10
C ASN A 131 10.07 5.33 2.04
N PHE A 132 10.79 4.88 3.08
CA PHE A 132 10.25 4.00 4.10
C PHE A 132 9.03 4.62 4.80
N LYS A 133 9.11 5.89 5.18
CA LYS A 133 7.98 6.63 5.77
C LYS A 133 6.79 6.68 4.81
N GLY A 134 7.02 6.99 3.54
CA GLY A 134 5.98 7.00 2.50
C GLY A 134 5.31 5.63 2.34
N TYR A 135 6.10 4.59 2.06
CA TYR A 135 5.58 3.23 1.87
C TYR A 135 4.85 2.68 3.09
N LYS A 136 5.35 2.99 4.29
CA LYS A 136 4.66 2.65 5.54
C LYS A 136 3.29 3.33 5.62
N SER A 137 3.22 4.63 5.29
CA SER A 137 1.94 5.37 5.29
C SER A 137 0.97 4.76 4.29
N ASP A 138 1.40 4.58 3.04
CA ASP A 138 0.57 4.06 1.96
C ASP A 138 0.03 2.65 2.27
N TYR A 139 0.88 1.78 2.84
CA TYR A 139 0.49 0.43 3.25
C TYR A 139 -0.56 0.44 4.37
N LEU A 140 -0.33 1.23 5.43
CA LEU A 140 -1.25 1.30 6.56
C LEU A 140 -2.59 1.93 6.15
N GLU A 141 -2.58 2.95 5.29
CA GLU A 141 -3.78 3.54 4.71
C GLU A 141 -4.55 2.53 3.85
N THR A 142 -3.85 1.82 2.96
CA THR A 142 -4.46 0.77 2.13
C THR A 142 -5.19 -0.28 2.97
N ILE A 143 -4.58 -0.71 4.08
CA ILE A 143 -5.20 -1.67 4.99
C ILE A 143 -6.39 -1.06 5.72
N ALA A 144 -6.25 0.16 6.25
CA ALA A 144 -7.31 0.85 6.97
C ALA A 144 -8.56 1.07 6.09
N GLU A 145 -8.36 1.33 4.80
CA GLU A 145 -9.44 1.47 3.82
C GLU A 145 -9.99 0.12 3.31
N GLY A 146 -9.40 -1.00 3.71
CA GLY A 146 -9.77 -2.33 3.19
C GLY A 146 -9.46 -2.49 1.69
N ASN A 147 -8.51 -1.73 1.16
CA ASN A 147 -8.12 -1.68 -0.24
C ASN A 147 -6.99 -2.66 -0.60
N LEU A 148 -6.50 -3.46 0.36
CA LEU A 148 -5.54 -4.52 0.08
C LEU A 148 -6.18 -5.65 -0.72
N SER A 149 -5.57 -6.04 -1.84
CA SER A 149 -6.10 -7.12 -2.69
C SER A 149 -5.83 -8.50 -2.09
N ARG A 150 -6.76 -9.43 -2.28
CA ARG A 150 -6.62 -10.87 -2.01
C ARG A 150 -5.63 -11.56 -2.96
N ALA A 151 -5.17 -10.87 -4.01
CA ALA A 151 -4.11 -11.32 -4.91
C ALA A 151 -2.73 -11.39 -4.25
N ASN A 152 -2.57 -10.82 -3.06
CA ASN A 152 -1.31 -10.85 -2.34
C ASN A 152 -1.06 -12.21 -1.72
N SER A 153 0.15 -12.74 -1.89
CA SER A 153 0.58 -13.95 -1.17
C SER A 153 0.77 -13.64 0.32
N GLU A 154 0.38 -14.59 1.17
CA GLU A 154 0.51 -14.51 2.63
C GLU A 154 1.95 -14.22 3.07
N ASP A 155 2.95 -14.89 2.47
CA ASP A 155 4.36 -14.69 2.80
C ASP A 155 4.82 -13.24 2.63
N LYS A 156 4.49 -12.62 1.49
CA LYS A 156 4.80 -11.21 1.22
C LYS A 156 4.12 -10.29 2.24
N MET A 157 2.85 -10.55 2.55
CA MET A 157 2.10 -9.73 3.52
C MET A 157 2.62 -9.90 4.93
N GLY A 158 3.08 -11.11 5.29
CA GLY A 158 3.73 -11.38 6.57
C GLY A 158 5.01 -10.56 6.76
N ILE A 159 5.81 -10.40 5.70
CA ILE A 159 7.02 -9.57 5.73
C ILE A 159 6.65 -8.08 5.84
N LEU A 160 5.78 -7.58 4.95
CA LEU A 160 5.42 -6.16 4.92
C LEU A 160 4.72 -5.70 6.19
N SER A 161 3.82 -6.52 6.74
CA SER A 161 3.14 -6.22 8.00
C SER A 161 4.15 -6.07 9.13
N GLN A 162 5.07 -7.02 9.33
CA GLN A 162 6.10 -6.93 10.36
C GLN A 162 6.97 -5.67 10.23
N ILE A 163 7.32 -5.27 8.99
CA ILE A 163 8.17 -4.11 8.77
C ILE A 163 7.41 -2.80 9.00
N TYR A 164 6.24 -2.65 8.40
CA TYR A 164 5.47 -1.41 8.46
C TYR A 164 4.71 -1.22 9.78
N THR A 165 4.58 -2.27 10.61
CA THR A 165 4.10 -2.15 12.01
C THR A 165 5.23 -2.10 13.04
N ASP A 166 6.46 -1.81 12.61
CA ASP A 166 7.64 -1.71 13.49
C ASP A 166 7.96 -2.97 14.31
N GLY A 167 7.65 -4.15 13.76
CA GLY A 167 7.91 -5.46 14.37
C GLY A 167 9.35 -5.96 14.22
N MET A 168 10.07 -5.49 13.19
CA MET A 168 11.49 -5.83 12.95
C MET A 168 12.43 -4.72 13.45
N ASP A 169 13.67 -5.08 13.77
CA ASP A 169 14.73 -4.11 14.05
C ASP A 169 15.41 -3.66 12.74
N ILE A 170 16.12 -2.53 12.78
CA ILE A 170 16.84 -2.00 11.61
C ILE A 170 18.36 -2.10 11.78
N ALA A 171 19.03 -2.36 10.67
CA ALA A 171 20.47 -2.22 10.50
C ALA A 171 20.76 -1.19 9.42
N ILE A 172 21.81 -0.40 9.62
CA ILE A 172 22.23 0.63 8.66
C ILE A 172 23.68 0.37 8.27
N SER A 173 23.94 0.18 6.98
CA SER A 173 25.28 -0.07 6.45
C SER A 173 26.17 1.17 6.52
N GLU A 174 27.48 1.03 6.35
CA GLU A 174 28.38 2.20 6.23
C GLU A 174 28.00 3.14 5.09
N ASN A 175 27.36 2.62 4.04
CA ASN A 175 26.93 3.39 2.87
C ASN A 175 25.52 3.98 3.03
N GLY A 176 24.89 3.82 4.20
CA GLY A 176 23.54 4.32 4.47
C GLY A 176 22.42 3.42 3.95
N ASP A 177 22.71 2.16 3.63
CA ASP A 177 21.67 1.21 3.24
C ASP A 177 20.88 0.75 4.45
N LEU A 178 19.56 0.75 4.31
CA LEU A 178 18.63 0.31 5.33
C LEU A 178 18.30 -1.17 5.14
N SER A 179 18.23 -1.91 6.24
CA SER A 179 17.78 -3.30 6.24
C SER A 179 17.02 -3.62 7.52
N PHE A 180 16.15 -4.61 7.44
CA PHE A 180 15.30 -5.06 8.55
C PHE A 180 15.70 -6.46 8.95
N TYR A 181 15.69 -6.75 10.26
CA TYR A 181 15.97 -8.08 10.75
C TYR A 181 15.21 -8.42 12.03
N ASN A 182 15.07 -9.72 12.26
CA ASN A 182 14.60 -10.34 13.49
C ASN A 182 15.24 -11.74 13.60
N ASP A 183 14.80 -12.54 14.57
CA ASP A 183 15.28 -13.92 14.74
C ASP A 183 15.01 -14.82 13.52
N SER A 184 14.03 -14.45 12.69
CA SER A 184 13.57 -15.23 11.53
C SER A 184 14.30 -14.87 10.23
N GLY A 185 15.03 -13.76 10.15
CA GLY A 185 15.75 -13.39 8.95
C GLY A 185 16.16 -11.93 8.84
N TYR A 186 16.71 -11.60 7.66
CA TYR A 186 17.24 -10.29 7.29
C TYR A 186 16.78 -9.94 5.86
N ILE A 187 16.34 -8.70 5.63
CA ILE A 187 15.91 -8.22 4.32
C ILE A 187 16.36 -6.78 4.08
N ASN A 188 16.87 -6.48 2.89
CA ASN A 188 17.23 -5.11 2.52
C ASN A 188 15.95 -4.32 2.20
N PHE A 189 15.94 -3.01 2.51
CA PHE A 189 14.83 -2.13 2.13
C PHE A 189 14.58 -2.11 0.62
N ASP A 190 15.63 -2.18 -0.19
CA ASP A 190 15.50 -2.15 -1.65
C ASP A 190 14.95 -3.48 -2.23
N ASP A 191 14.97 -4.55 -1.44
CA ASP A 191 14.50 -5.89 -1.82
C ASP A 191 13.10 -6.20 -1.25
N LEU A 192 12.40 -5.21 -0.68
CA LEU A 192 11.06 -5.42 -0.14
C LEU A 192 10.07 -5.81 -1.24
N PRO A 193 9.21 -6.82 -1.01
CA PRO A 193 8.20 -7.19 -1.99
C PRO A 193 7.16 -6.08 -2.13
N ASP A 194 6.70 -5.85 -3.36
CA ASP A 194 5.54 -5.00 -3.61
C ASP A 194 4.22 -5.73 -3.24
N TYR A 195 3.14 -4.97 -3.13
CA TYR A 195 1.80 -5.48 -2.86
C TYR A 195 0.75 -4.95 -3.84
N ASN A 196 -0.29 -5.76 -4.07
CA ASN A 196 -1.41 -5.44 -4.94
C ASN A 196 -2.53 -4.73 -4.16
N VAL A 197 -3.08 -3.68 -4.76
CA VAL A 197 -4.30 -3.00 -4.29
C VAL A 197 -5.52 -3.49 -5.09
N LYS A 198 -6.71 -3.34 -4.50
CA LYS A 198 -7.97 -3.66 -5.15
C LYS A 198 -8.19 -2.79 -6.39
N ALA A 199 -8.57 -3.42 -7.50
CA ALA A 199 -8.90 -2.78 -8.76
C ALA A 199 -10.33 -2.21 -8.79
N ASN A 200 -10.70 -1.43 -7.77
CA ASN A 200 -12.06 -0.88 -7.57
C ASN A 200 -12.62 -0.22 -8.85
N ASN A 201 -11.83 0.60 -9.53
CA ASN A 201 -12.27 1.31 -10.74
C ASN A 201 -12.58 0.37 -11.92
N ALA A 202 -11.76 -0.68 -12.10
CA ALA A 202 -11.98 -1.67 -13.14
C ALA A 202 -13.21 -2.54 -12.81
N ALA A 203 -13.36 -2.92 -11.53
CA ALA A 203 -14.51 -3.66 -11.04
C ALA A 203 -15.83 -2.88 -11.24
N THR A 204 -15.86 -1.59 -10.88
CA THR A 204 -17.02 -0.70 -11.13
C THR A 204 -17.36 -0.66 -12.62
N SER A 205 -16.36 -0.51 -13.49
CA SER A 205 -16.59 -0.50 -14.94
C SER A 205 -17.19 -1.83 -15.45
N ILE A 206 -16.78 -2.96 -14.88
CA ILE A 206 -17.32 -4.29 -15.22
C ILE A 206 -18.76 -4.44 -14.72
N LEU A 207 -19.08 -3.96 -13.51
CA LEU A 207 -20.43 -3.95 -12.96
C LEU A 207 -21.39 -3.10 -13.81
N GLU A 208 -20.97 -1.90 -14.21
CA GLU A 208 -21.75 -1.01 -15.09
C GLU A 208 -22.00 -1.65 -16.46
N MET A 209 -20.97 -2.32 -17.02
CA MET A 209 -21.10 -3.09 -18.27
C MET A 209 -22.13 -4.22 -18.14
N ASN A 210 -22.12 -4.93 -17.00
CA ASN A 210 -23.05 -6.01 -16.70
C ASN A 210 -24.49 -5.48 -16.56
N GLU A 211 -24.67 -4.40 -15.80
CA GLU A 211 -25.95 -3.75 -15.57
C GLU A 211 -26.57 -3.24 -16.88
N ALA A 212 -25.76 -2.64 -17.76
CA ALA A 212 -26.20 -2.19 -19.07
C ALA A 212 -26.70 -3.35 -19.95
N LEU A 213 -26.04 -4.50 -19.90
CA LEU A 213 -26.47 -5.70 -20.62
C LEU A 213 -27.78 -6.26 -20.07
N TYR A 214 -27.91 -6.36 -18.75
CA TYR A 214 -29.15 -6.77 -18.09
C TYR A 214 -30.32 -5.88 -18.53
N LYS A 215 -30.15 -4.55 -18.41
CA LYS A 215 -31.18 -3.53 -18.73
C LYS A 215 -31.56 -3.52 -20.21
N SER A 216 -30.66 -3.89 -21.12
CA SER A 216 -30.96 -3.94 -22.56
C SER A 216 -32.11 -4.92 -22.87
N GLY A 217 -32.18 -6.00 -22.10
CA GLY A 217 -33.10 -7.11 -22.30
C GLY A 217 -32.99 -7.76 -23.68
N ILE A 218 -31.78 -7.78 -24.25
CA ILE A 218 -31.47 -8.43 -25.52
C ILE A 218 -30.37 -9.47 -25.24
N ALA A 219 -30.48 -10.63 -25.88
CA ALA A 219 -29.47 -11.68 -25.76
C ALA A 219 -28.11 -11.22 -26.32
N PHE A 220 -27.02 -11.69 -25.73
CA PHE A 220 -25.68 -11.26 -26.07
C PHE A 220 -25.27 -11.79 -27.45
N SER A 221 -25.11 -10.90 -28.43
CA SER A 221 -24.72 -11.27 -29.79
C SER A 221 -23.20 -11.42 -29.95
N PRO A 222 -22.70 -12.16 -30.96
CA PRO A 222 -21.27 -12.30 -31.21
C PRO A 222 -20.52 -10.97 -31.39
N SER A 223 -21.16 -9.99 -32.03
CA SER A 223 -20.58 -8.65 -32.20
C SER A 223 -20.46 -7.89 -30.86
N GLN A 224 -21.45 -8.05 -29.96
CA GLN A 224 -21.37 -7.48 -28.61
C GLN A 224 -20.28 -8.18 -27.79
N GLU A 225 -20.16 -9.50 -27.88
CA GLU A 225 -19.10 -10.26 -27.21
C GLU A 225 -17.71 -9.74 -27.60
N ASN A 226 -17.44 -9.57 -28.90
CA ASN A 226 -16.16 -9.03 -29.37
C ASN A 226 -15.89 -7.61 -28.85
N LEU A 227 -16.92 -6.74 -28.84
CA LEU A 227 -16.79 -5.38 -28.31
C LEU A 227 -16.47 -5.38 -26.81
N TYR A 228 -17.17 -6.18 -26.03
CA TYR A 228 -16.95 -6.27 -24.58
C TYR A 228 -15.61 -6.92 -24.26
N ARG A 229 -15.16 -7.91 -25.05
CA ARG A 229 -13.81 -8.47 -24.97
C ARG A 229 -12.75 -7.39 -25.11
N LEU A 230 -12.86 -6.53 -26.12
CA LEU A 230 -11.93 -5.40 -26.32
C LEU A 230 -11.94 -4.41 -25.14
N LYS A 231 -13.12 -4.12 -24.58
CA LYS A 231 -13.23 -3.26 -23.39
C LYS A 231 -12.55 -3.89 -22.17
N LEU A 232 -12.77 -5.18 -21.93
CA LEU A 232 -12.14 -5.92 -20.84
C LEU A 232 -10.62 -5.97 -21.02
N GLN A 233 -10.12 -6.26 -22.22
CA GLN A 233 -8.68 -6.23 -22.54
C GLN A 233 -8.05 -4.86 -22.23
N LYS A 234 -8.76 -3.77 -22.53
CA LYS A 234 -8.28 -2.41 -22.24
C LYS A 234 -8.25 -2.12 -20.73
N LEU A 235 -9.26 -2.56 -19.98
CA LEU A 235 -9.30 -2.43 -18.52
C LEU A 235 -8.22 -3.27 -17.84
N MET A 236 -7.95 -4.46 -18.37
CA MET A 236 -7.02 -5.46 -17.87
C MET A 236 -5.62 -5.31 -18.46
N ASN A 237 -5.18 -4.07 -18.70
CA ASN A 237 -3.89 -3.78 -19.31
C ASN A 237 -2.69 -4.09 -18.39
N GLN A 238 -2.89 -4.06 -17.08
CA GLN A 238 -1.87 -4.36 -16.07
C GLN A 238 -2.19 -5.64 -15.32
N ARG A 239 -1.15 -6.41 -14.98
CA ARG A 239 -1.29 -7.71 -14.32
C ARG A 239 -1.95 -7.60 -12.94
N ASN A 240 -1.55 -6.63 -12.12
CA ASN A 240 -2.14 -6.40 -10.79
C ASN A 240 -3.66 -6.20 -10.86
N ILE A 241 -4.16 -5.49 -11.89
CA ILE A 241 -5.60 -5.34 -12.14
C ILE A 241 -6.24 -6.70 -12.42
N VAL A 242 -5.61 -7.53 -13.28
CA VAL A 242 -6.13 -8.87 -13.59
C VAL A 242 -6.17 -9.76 -12.35
N GLN A 243 -5.10 -9.76 -11.56
CA GLN A 243 -5.02 -10.57 -10.33
C GLN A 243 -6.07 -10.12 -9.31
N SER A 244 -6.23 -8.81 -9.12
CA SER A 244 -7.24 -8.26 -8.24
C SER A 244 -8.65 -8.65 -8.69
N LEU A 245 -9.01 -8.42 -9.95
CA LEU A 245 -10.30 -8.82 -10.49
C LEU A 245 -10.56 -10.33 -10.36
N ALA A 246 -9.52 -11.16 -10.48
CA ALA A 246 -9.63 -12.60 -10.34
C ALA A 246 -9.80 -13.10 -8.90
N SER A 247 -9.34 -12.34 -7.90
CA SER A 247 -9.21 -12.83 -6.52
C SER A 247 -10.05 -12.08 -5.49
N ASP A 248 -10.41 -10.83 -5.79
CA ASP A 248 -11.17 -9.96 -4.88
C ASP A 248 -12.69 -10.16 -5.01
N ASP A 249 -13.38 -9.83 -3.92
CA ASP A 249 -14.82 -10.04 -3.73
C ASP A 249 -15.66 -8.92 -4.38
N PHE A 250 -15.42 -8.62 -5.66
CA PHE A 250 -16.13 -7.53 -6.35
C PHE A 250 -17.54 -7.91 -6.79
N ILE A 251 -17.65 -9.07 -7.45
CA ILE A 251 -18.90 -9.53 -8.09
C ILE A 251 -19.26 -10.92 -7.59
N ILE A 252 -18.25 -11.78 -7.44
CA ILE A 252 -18.38 -13.14 -6.94
C ILE A 252 -17.64 -13.21 -5.59
N PRO A 253 -18.32 -13.60 -4.49
CA PRO A 253 -17.65 -13.85 -3.23
C PRO A 253 -16.55 -14.92 -3.38
N GLY A 254 -15.35 -14.63 -2.90
CA GLY A 254 -14.15 -15.44 -3.07
C GLY A 254 -13.40 -15.23 -4.39
N GLY A 255 -13.82 -14.27 -5.22
CA GLY A 255 -13.28 -14.06 -6.57
C GLY A 255 -13.66 -15.18 -7.55
N LEU A 256 -12.85 -15.37 -8.59
CA LEU A 256 -13.06 -16.38 -9.64
C LEU A 256 -12.55 -17.78 -9.27
N GLY A 257 -11.94 -17.95 -8.09
CA GLY A 257 -11.44 -19.25 -7.62
C GLY A 257 -10.30 -19.82 -8.47
N LEU A 258 -9.49 -18.96 -9.11
CA LEU A 258 -8.34 -19.39 -9.91
C LEU A 258 -7.22 -19.93 -9.01
N PRO A 259 -6.48 -20.94 -9.47
CA PRO A 259 -5.41 -21.53 -8.68
C PRO A 259 -4.19 -20.61 -8.59
N ASN A 260 -3.45 -20.70 -7.48
CA ASN A 260 -2.30 -19.84 -7.20
C ASN A 260 -1.17 -19.97 -8.22
N ASP A 261 -1.02 -21.13 -8.87
CA ASP A 261 -0.01 -21.36 -9.92
C ASP A 261 -0.27 -20.55 -11.20
N LEU A 262 -1.51 -20.11 -11.42
CA LEU A 262 -1.89 -19.18 -12.48
C LEU A 262 -1.89 -17.74 -11.96
N LEU A 263 -2.46 -17.49 -10.77
CA LEU A 263 -2.56 -16.14 -10.20
C LEU A 263 -1.19 -15.53 -9.90
N LEU A 264 -0.27 -16.29 -9.29
CA LEU A 264 0.98 -15.75 -8.76
C LEU A 264 2.16 -15.92 -9.73
N ASN A 265 2.01 -16.67 -10.81
CA ASN A 265 3.09 -16.91 -11.77
C ASN A 265 3.24 -15.75 -12.78
N ASP A 266 4.39 -15.07 -12.74
CA ASP A 266 4.70 -13.91 -13.59
C ASP A 266 4.89 -14.27 -15.07
N GLN A 267 5.06 -15.55 -15.40
CA GLN A 267 5.24 -16.01 -16.79
C GLN A 267 3.92 -16.35 -17.49
N ARG A 268 2.80 -16.39 -16.74
CA ARG A 268 1.48 -16.81 -17.26
C ARG A 268 0.48 -15.66 -17.34
N VAL A 269 0.97 -14.44 -17.53
CA VAL A 269 0.14 -13.22 -17.49
C VAL A 269 -0.93 -13.22 -18.58
N ASP A 270 -0.59 -13.60 -19.80
CA ASP A 270 -1.53 -13.61 -20.91
C ASP A 270 -2.61 -14.69 -20.72
N GLU A 271 -2.20 -15.87 -20.25
CA GLU A 271 -3.14 -16.94 -19.91
C GLU A 271 -4.10 -16.52 -18.80
N LEU A 272 -3.57 -15.93 -17.71
CA LEU A 272 -4.37 -15.41 -16.61
C LEU A 272 -5.38 -14.37 -17.12
N ARG A 273 -4.91 -13.41 -17.94
CA ARG A 273 -5.77 -12.38 -18.53
C ARG A 273 -6.89 -13.00 -19.36
N ASP A 274 -6.58 -13.95 -20.24
CA ASP A 274 -7.58 -14.59 -21.10
C ASP A 274 -8.62 -15.37 -20.31
N VAL A 275 -8.20 -16.11 -19.28
CA VAL A 275 -9.12 -16.83 -18.37
C VAL A 275 -10.08 -15.86 -17.70
N VAL A 276 -9.56 -14.79 -17.10
CA VAL A 276 -10.37 -13.79 -16.39
C VAL A 276 -11.34 -13.08 -17.33
N ILE A 277 -10.89 -12.68 -18.53
CA ILE A 277 -11.75 -12.08 -19.55
C ILE A 277 -12.89 -13.03 -19.93
N ASN A 278 -12.57 -14.30 -20.19
CA ASN A 278 -13.58 -15.28 -20.58
C ASN A 278 -14.59 -15.51 -19.47
N SER A 279 -14.16 -15.59 -18.21
CA SER A 279 -15.07 -15.70 -17.05
C SER A 279 -16.07 -14.55 -16.98
N TYR A 280 -15.61 -13.30 -17.17
CA TYR A 280 -16.53 -12.14 -17.17
C TYR A 280 -17.42 -12.08 -18.41
N LEU A 281 -16.94 -12.49 -19.59
CA LEU A 281 -17.78 -12.59 -20.78
C LEU A 281 -18.87 -13.63 -20.63
N ASP A 282 -18.57 -14.76 -19.99
CA ASP A 282 -19.57 -15.80 -19.72
C ASP A 282 -20.60 -15.33 -18.69
N MET A 283 -20.17 -14.58 -17.67
CA MET A 283 -21.10 -13.87 -16.77
C MET A 283 -21.99 -12.89 -17.54
N PHE A 284 -21.42 -12.07 -18.43
CA PHE A 284 -22.19 -11.13 -19.26
C PHE A 284 -23.21 -11.84 -20.16
N LYS A 285 -22.86 -12.99 -20.75
CA LYS A 285 -23.79 -13.84 -21.52
C LYS A 285 -24.97 -14.27 -20.66
N GLN A 286 -24.72 -14.76 -19.46
CA GLN A 286 -25.76 -15.21 -18.53
C GLN A 286 -26.67 -14.06 -18.11
N THR A 287 -26.11 -12.90 -17.73
CA THR A 287 -26.89 -11.72 -17.35
C THR A 287 -27.74 -11.20 -18.50
N ALA A 288 -27.19 -11.11 -19.72
CA ALA A 288 -27.92 -10.68 -20.90
C ALA A 288 -29.07 -11.65 -21.25
N ALA A 289 -28.83 -12.96 -21.11
CA ALA A 289 -29.87 -13.97 -21.30
C ALA A 289 -31.01 -13.82 -20.27
N ALA A 290 -30.68 -13.60 -18.99
CA ALA A 290 -31.67 -13.35 -17.94
C ALA A 290 -32.49 -12.08 -18.23
N GLY A 291 -31.84 -10.98 -18.62
CA GLY A 291 -32.53 -9.75 -19.01
C GLY A 291 -33.45 -9.95 -20.24
N ALA A 292 -32.98 -10.71 -21.24
CA ALA A 292 -33.75 -11.02 -22.43
C ALA A 292 -34.96 -11.91 -22.11
N GLN A 293 -34.79 -12.92 -21.26
CA GLN A 293 -35.87 -13.76 -20.76
C GLN A 293 -36.90 -12.93 -20.00
N LEU A 294 -36.49 -12.04 -19.10
CA LEU A 294 -37.41 -11.16 -18.38
C LEU A 294 -38.22 -10.25 -19.33
N LYS A 295 -37.57 -9.72 -20.37
CA LYS A 295 -38.26 -8.90 -21.39
C LYS A 295 -39.20 -9.75 -22.23
N GLN A 296 -38.80 -10.97 -22.58
CA GLN A 296 -39.63 -11.92 -23.32
C GLN A 296 -40.82 -12.37 -22.48
N THR A 297 -40.66 -12.73 -21.21
CA THR A 297 -41.76 -13.08 -20.31
C THR A 297 -42.67 -11.88 -20.04
N ARG A 298 -42.15 -10.66 -19.99
CA ARG A 298 -42.99 -9.45 -19.95
C ARG A 298 -43.79 -9.22 -21.25
N ASN A 299 -43.26 -9.66 -22.38
CA ASN A 299 -43.90 -9.54 -23.69
C ASN A 299 -44.80 -10.74 -24.06
N GLN A 300 -44.53 -11.93 -23.49
CA GLN A 300 -45.23 -13.20 -23.68
C GLN A 300 -46.18 -13.53 -22.53
N ALA A 301 -46.06 -12.83 -21.39
CA ALA A 301 -47.14 -12.71 -20.43
C ALA A 301 -48.39 -12.46 -21.25
N PRO A 302 -49.43 -13.30 -21.12
CA PRO A 302 -50.61 -13.14 -21.93
C PRO A 302 -50.95 -11.65 -21.88
N ARG A 303 -51.15 -11.04 -23.05
CA ARG A 303 -52.21 -10.04 -23.12
C ARG A 303 -53.48 -10.82 -22.81
N SER A 304 -53.63 -11.23 -21.54
CA SER A 304 -54.89 -11.65 -21.01
C SER A 304 -55.71 -10.44 -21.32
N ARG A 305 -56.71 -10.64 -22.17
CA ARG A 305 -57.97 -9.93 -22.03
C ARG A 305 -58.55 -10.35 -20.68
N GLY A 306 -57.77 -10.16 -19.62
CA GLY A 306 -58.22 -10.27 -18.27
C GLY A 306 -59.28 -9.20 -18.17
N THR A 307 -60.37 -9.59 -17.56
CA THR A 307 -61.37 -8.63 -17.12
C THR A 307 -60.65 -7.46 -16.44
N ALA A 308 -61.21 -6.25 -16.50
CA ALA A 308 -60.55 -5.08 -15.89
C ALA A 308 -60.10 -5.35 -14.44
N SER A 309 -60.82 -6.23 -13.74
CA SER A 309 -60.52 -6.80 -12.42
C SER A 309 -59.18 -7.55 -12.36
N GLU A 310 -58.89 -8.48 -13.27
CA GLU A 310 -57.62 -9.23 -13.26
C GLU A 310 -56.40 -8.32 -13.48
N ARG A 311 -56.51 -7.30 -14.34
CA ARG A 311 -55.43 -6.32 -14.51
C ARG A 311 -55.22 -5.49 -13.25
N LYS A 312 -56.31 -5.09 -12.59
CA LYS A 312 -56.26 -4.37 -11.31
C LYS A 312 -55.56 -5.21 -10.23
N TYR A 313 -55.93 -6.48 -10.07
CA TYR A 313 -55.35 -7.36 -9.05
C TYR A 313 -53.89 -7.71 -9.33
N ASN A 314 -53.50 -7.92 -10.60
CA ASN A 314 -52.09 -8.14 -10.95
C ASN A 314 -51.22 -6.90 -10.68
N ALA A 315 -51.72 -5.70 -11.01
CA ALA A 315 -51.00 -4.46 -10.70
C ALA A 315 -50.89 -4.25 -9.18
N MET A 316 -51.97 -4.50 -8.45
CA MET A 316 -51.99 -4.41 -6.99
C MET A 316 -51.02 -5.39 -6.35
N MET A 317 -51.00 -6.65 -6.79
CA MET A 317 -50.08 -7.66 -6.30
C MET A 317 -48.61 -7.26 -6.54
N ASN A 318 -48.25 -6.80 -7.74
CA ASN A 318 -46.88 -6.35 -8.02
C ASN A 318 -46.46 -5.17 -7.13
N ASN A 319 -47.35 -4.22 -6.92
CA ASN A 319 -47.11 -3.08 -6.04
C ASN A 319 -46.93 -3.52 -4.59
N LEU A 320 -47.78 -4.43 -4.09
CA LEU A 320 -47.64 -4.96 -2.73
C LEU A 320 -46.38 -5.79 -2.55
N LEU A 321 -45.95 -6.59 -3.54
CA LEU A 321 -44.67 -7.29 -3.53
C LEU A 321 -43.49 -6.32 -3.46
N GLN A 322 -43.57 -5.20 -4.20
CA GLN A 322 -42.56 -4.15 -4.15
C GLN A 322 -42.52 -3.48 -2.77
N GLY A 323 -43.68 -3.20 -2.17
CA GLY A 323 -43.79 -2.69 -0.81
C GLY A 323 -43.30 -3.68 0.25
N TRP A 324 -43.55 -4.99 0.07
CA TRP A 324 -43.10 -6.06 0.97
C TRP A 324 -41.57 -6.12 1.05
N ASN A 325 -40.87 -5.94 -0.08
CA ASN A 325 -39.41 -5.82 -0.08
C ASN A 325 -38.91 -4.59 0.70
N GLY A 326 -39.71 -3.52 0.77
CA GLY A 326 -39.43 -2.37 1.62
C GLY A 326 -39.51 -2.71 3.11
N LEU A 327 -40.49 -3.53 3.52
CA LEU A 327 -40.61 -4.01 4.90
C LEU A 327 -39.40 -4.85 5.33
N LEU A 328 -38.88 -5.70 4.45
CA LEU A 328 -37.62 -6.44 4.68
C LEU A 328 -36.42 -5.52 4.93
N GLN A 329 -36.48 -4.26 4.46
CA GLN A 329 -35.45 -3.24 4.62
C GLN A 329 -35.76 -2.25 5.75
N GLY A 330 -36.82 -2.49 6.52
CA GLY A 330 -37.21 -1.62 7.64
C GLY A 330 -38.16 -0.47 7.26
N ASP A 331 -38.62 -0.36 6.00
CA ASP A 331 -39.41 0.79 5.52
C ASP A 331 -40.83 0.39 5.08
N ALA A 332 -41.84 0.82 5.85
CA ALA A 332 -43.26 0.64 5.54
C ALA A 332 -43.86 1.73 4.64
N THR A 333 -43.12 2.77 4.29
CA THR A 333 -43.64 3.93 3.54
C THR A 333 -44.14 3.53 2.16
N LEU A 334 -43.41 2.64 1.49
CA LEU A 334 -43.74 2.21 0.14
C LEU A 334 -44.97 1.31 0.11
N ILE A 335 -45.09 0.37 1.05
CA ILE A 335 -46.24 -0.55 1.08
C ILE A 335 -47.54 0.18 1.39
N ASN A 336 -47.51 1.19 2.27
CA ASN A 336 -48.67 2.02 2.62
C ASN A 336 -49.24 2.81 1.45
N GLN A 337 -48.44 3.10 0.41
CA GLN A 337 -48.93 3.76 -0.81
C GLN A 337 -49.79 2.84 -1.68
N TYR A 338 -49.74 1.53 -1.43
CA TYR A 338 -50.36 0.51 -2.27
C TYR A 338 -51.51 -0.24 -1.59
N LEU A 339 -51.70 -0.05 -0.28
CA LEU A 339 -52.85 -0.57 0.44
C LEU A 339 -54.14 0.12 -0.02
N VAL A 340 -55.25 -0.61 0.02
CA VAL A 340 -56.59 -0.06 -0.31
C VAL A 340 -57.37 0.28 0.96
N GLY A 341 -58.25 1.26 0.83
CA GLY A 341 -59.15 1.65 1.92
C GLY A 341 -58.43 2.45 3.00
N THR A 342 -58.68 2.12 4.26
CA THR A 342 -58.06 2.74 5.44
C THR A 342 -56.98 1.85 6.05
N ASP A 343 -56.54 0.82 5.32
CA ASP A 343 -55.54 -0.12 5.81
C ASP A 343 -54.18 0.55 5.91
N GLN A 344 -53.43 0.24 6.97
CA GLN A 344 -52.10 0.80 7.20
C GLN A 344 -51.17 -0.26 7.79
N ILE A 345 -49.91 -0.21 7.41
CA ILE A 345 -48.83 -0.99 8.01
C ILE A 345 -47.90 -0.04 8.74
N ILE A 346 -47.71 -0.27 10.03
CA ILE A 346 -46.76 0.49 10.85
C ILE A 346 -45.80 -0.46 11.54
N ALA A 347 -44.62 0.03 11.90
CA ALA A 347 -43.69 -0.75 12.72
C ALA A 347 -44.33 -1.03 14.08
N GLY A 348 -44.30 -2.30 14.50
CA GLY A 348 -44.80 -2.71 15.81
C GLY A 348 -44.02 -2.04 16.94
N GLN A 349 -44.70 -1.75 18.04
CA GLN A 349 -44.12 -1.11 19.22
C GLN A 349 -44.30 -2.01 20.46
N GLY A 350 -43.38 -1.92 21.41
CA GLY A 350 -43.46 -2.70 22.66
C GLY A 350 -43.22 -4.20 22.42
N GLU A 351 -44.17 -5.06 22.76
CA GLU A 351 -44.02 -6.53 22.66
C GLU A 351 -43.98 -7.06 21.21
N ALA A 352 -44.26 -6.21 20.21
CA ALA A 352 -44.19 -6.53 18.78
C ALA A 352 -43.02 -5.84 18.05
N GLU A 353 -42.02 -5.36 18.79
CA GLU A 353 -40.82 -4.75 18.20
C GLU A 353 -40.08 -5.76 17.30
N GLY A 354 -39.86 -5.39 16.04
CA GLY A 354 -39.33 -6.27 14.99
C GLY A 354 -40.39 -6.88 14.06
N LEU A 355 -41.68 -6.72 14.38
CA LEU A 355 -42.80 -7.07 13.51
C LEU A 355 -43.49 -5.81 12.95
N TYR A 356 -44.37 -6.00 11.98
CA TYR A 356 -45.22 -4.95 11.44
C TYR A 356 -46.68 -5.17 11.82
N GLU A 357 -47.39 -4.11 12.18
CA GLU A 357 -48.82 -4.15 12.47
C GLU A 357 -49.60 -3.76 11.23
N LEU A 358 -50.38 -4.70 10.68
CA LEU A 358 -51.38 -4.47 9.67
C LEU A 358 -52.70 -4.10 10.33
N TRP A 359 -53.07 -2.83 10.18
CA TRP A 359 -54.33 -2.26 10.63
C TRP A 359 -55.37 -2.38 9.52
N GLN A 360 -56.46 -3.10 9.78
CA GLN A 360 -57.63 -3.22 8.90
C GLN A 360 -58.87 -2.69 9.60
N GLY A 361 -59.05 -1.37 9.59
CA GLY A 361 -60.05 -0.72 10.42
C GLY A 361 -59.72 -0.89 11.91
N ASN A 362 -60.54 -1.66 12.64
CA ASN A 362 -60.33 -1.91 14.08
C ASN A 362 -59.59 -3.22 14.38
N ASN A 363 -59.22 -3.99 13.37
CA ASN A 363 -58.51 -5.25 13.53
C ASN A 363 -57.03 -5.03 13.27
N VAL A 364 -56.18 -5.58 14.16
CA VAL A 364 -54.72 -5.56 14.00
C VAL A 364 -54.23 -6.99 13.82
N GLN A 365 -53.38 -7.19 12.81
CA GLN A 365 -52.64 -8.43 12.60
C GLN A 365 -51.15 -8.12 12.54
N TYR A 366 -50.32 -9.04 13.04
CA TYR A 366 -48.87 -8.90 12.97
C TYR A 366 -48.34 -9.60 11.72
N LEU A 367 -47.45 -8.92 11.02
CA LEU A 367 -46.73 -9.42 9.85
C LEU A 367 -45.24 -9.50 10.18
N ASP A 368 -44.66 -10.68 9.96
CA ASP A 368 -43.23 -10.88 9.87
C ASP A 368 -42.82 -10.89 8.38
N PRO A 369 -42.11 -9.87 7.89
CA PRO A 369 -41.71 -9.80 6.48
C PRO A 369 -40.72 -10.92 6.09
N THR A 370 -40.08 -11.56 7.08
CA THR A 370 -39.19 -12.71 6.88
C THR A 370 -39.93 -14.05 6.81
N ASN A 371 -41.21 -14.08 7.20
CA ASN A 371 -42.09 -15.24 7.06
C ASN A 371 -42.91 -15.13 5.76
N PRO A 372 -42.64 -15.96 4.73
CA PRO A 372 -43.37 -15.92 3.46
C PRO A 372 -44.88 -16.18 3.60
N SER A 373 -45.32 -16.80 4.70
CA SER A 373 -46.74 -17.04 4.99
C SER A 373 -47.49 -15.75 5.30
N ASP A 374 -46.81 -14.73 5.83
CA ASP A 374 -47.44 -13.48 6.22
C ASP A 374 -47.72 -12.56 5.03
N LEU A 375 -47.04 -12.81 3.90
CA LEU A 375 -47.39 -12.21 2.62
C LEU A 375 -48.77 -12.69 2.13
N ALA A 376 -49.13 -13.95 2.43
CA ALA A 376 -50.47 -14.47 2.14
C ALA A 376 -51.53 -13.78 3.00
N THR A 377 -51.22 -13.48 4.27
CA THR A 377 -52.06 -12.69 5.17
C THR A 377 -52.32 -11.30 4.58
N LEU A 378 -51.27 -10.63 4.08
CA LEU A 378 -51.40 -9.33 3.40
C LEU A 378 -52.26 -9.42 2.12
N PHE A 379 -52.05 -10.42 1.27
CA PHE A 379 -52.84 -10.54 0.04
C PHE A 379 -54.31 -10.84 0.30
N ASN A 380 -54.59 -11.63 1.34
CA ASN A 380 -55.95 -11.88 1.80
C ASN A 380 -56.62 -10.60 2.32
N ALA A 381 -55.90 -9.86 3.17
CA ALA A 381 -56.32 -8.55 3.68
C ALA A 381 -56.69 -7.58 2.56
N GLN A 382 -55.90 -7.59 1.47
CA GLN A 382 -56.09 -6.73 0.30
C GLN A 382 -57.08 -7.29 -0.74
N ASN A 383 -57.81 -8.36 -0.41
CA ASN A 383 -58.80 -9.02 -1.27
C ASN A 383 -58.26 -9.46 -2.64
N ILE A 384 -56.98 -9.87 -2.70
CA ILE A 384 -56.40 -10.43 -3.94
C ILE A 384 -56.89 -11.87 -4.07
N PRO A 385 -57.52 -12.25 -5.20
CA PRO A 385 -57.95 -13.62 -5.44
C PRO A 385 -56.81 -14.64 -5.30
N GLN A 386 -57.04 -15.71 -4.53
CA GLN A 386 -56.02 -16.72 -4.21
C GLN A 386 -55.42 -17.39 -5.45
N ASN A 387 -56.21 -17.53 -6.53
CA ASN A 387 -55.75 -18.11 -7.79
C ASN A 387 -54.72 -17.23 -8.53
N LEU A 388 -54.47 -16.00 -8.06
CA LEU A 388 -53.46 -15.09 -8.59
C LEU A 388 -52.19 -15.04 -7.72
N TRP A 389 -52.19 -15.68 -6.55
CA TRP A 389 -51.07 -15.62 -5.62
C TRP A 389 -49.85 -16.37 -6.19
N PRO A 390 -48.62 -15.87 -5.96
CA PRO A 390 -47.41 -16.58 -6.30
C PRO A 390 -47.25 -17.82 -5.41
N ASP A 391 -46.46 -18.79 -5.86
CA ASP A 391 -46.06 -19.92 -5.02
C ASP A 391 -45.09 -19.44 -3.93
N PHE A 392 -45.58 -19.26 -2.71
CA PHE A 392 -44.80 -18.72 -1.59
C PHE A 392 -43.63 -19.62 -1.17
N ASN A 393 -43.66 -20.91 -1.53
CA ASN A 393 -42.55 -21.83 -1.26
C ASN A 393 -41.29 -21.52 -2.09
N GLN A 394 -41.43 -20.77 -3.19
CA GLN A 394 -40.30 -20.39 -4.06
C GLN A 394 -39.64 -19.07 -3.64
N LEU A 395 -40.32 -18.25 -2.82
CA LEU A 395 -39.81 -16.97 -2.33
C LEU A 395 -38.88 -17.12 -1.10
N GLY A 396 -39.03 -18.21 -0.33
CA GLY A 396 -38.23 -18.51 0.87
C GLY A 396 -36.83 -19.13 0.63
N ASN A 397 -36.53 -19.60 -0.59
CA ASN A 397 -35.26 -20.28 -0.89
C ASN A 397 -34.10 -19.35 -1.28
N THR A 398 -34.30 -18.03 -1.25
CA THR A 398 -33.27 -17.04 -1.57
C THR A 398 -32.41 -16.62 -0.37
N GLN A 399 -32.64 -17.18 0.83
CA GLN A 399 -31.92 -16.80 2.07
C GLN A 399 -31.32 -17.96 2.88
N GLN A 400 -31.21 -19.18 2.36
CA GLN A 400 -30.55 -20.28 3.11
C GLN A 400 -29.04 -20.47 2.84
N ASN A 401 -28.37 -19.53 2.17
CA ASN A 401 -26.92 -19.65 1.90
C ASN A 401 -26.02 -18.56 2.51
N THR A 402 -26.50 -17.77 3.48
CA THR A 402 -25.65 -16.71 4.08
C THR A 402 -25.61 -16.64 5.61
N THR A 403 -26.17 -17.58 6.39
CA THR A 403 -26.06 -17.51 7.87
C THR A 403 -25.99 -18.87 8.57
N ALA A 404 -25.11 -19.77 8.12
CA ALA A 404 -24.81 -21.02 8.84
C ALA A 404 -23.30 -21.27 9.05
N ARG A 405 -22.44 -20.25 8.99
CA ARG A 405 -21.01 -20.39 9.33
C ARG A 405 -20.43 -19.42 10.35
N ASP A 406 -21.17 -18.41 10.80
CA ASP A 406 -20.63 -17.38 11.71
C ASP A 406 -21.27 -17.35 13.10
N ALA A 407 -22.04 -18.38 13.49
CA ALA A 407 -22.68 -18.44 14.82
C ALA A 407 -21.96 -19.36 15.84
N ASP A 408 -20.92 -20.09 15.44
CA ASP A 408 -20.21 -21.03 16.34
C ASP A 408 -18.94 -20.47 16.99
N TYR A 409 -18.70 -19.14 16.95
CA TYR A 409 -17.47 -18.55 17.50
C TYR A 409 -17.64 -17.58 18.68
N TYR A 410 -18.84 -17.39 19.23
CA TYR A 410 -19.08 -16.43 20.33
C TYR A 410 -20.01 -16.93 21.45
N LEU A 411 -19.93 -18.21 21.83
CA LEU A 411 -20.76 -18.73 22.94
C LEU A 411 -20.04 -19.63 23.95
N ASP A 412 -18.72 -19.49 24.12
CA ASP A 412 -17.98 -20.28 25.13
C ASP A 412 -17.09 -19.48 26.08
N GLN A 413 -17.44 -18.21 26.35
CA GLN A 413 -16.90 -17.49 27.51
C GLN A 413 -17.93 -16.53 28.12
N VAL A 414 -18.96 -17.06 28.79
CA VAL A 414 -19.47 -16.55 30.08
C VAL A 414 -20.39 -17.64 30.65
N THR A 415 -19.84 -18.53 31.47
CA THR A 415 -20.44 -19.01 32.73
C THR A 415 -19.52 -20.07 33.33
N LEU A 416 -18.87 -19.74 34.44
CA LEU A 416 -18.73 -20.58 35.63
C LEU A 416 -17.90 -19.81 36.67
N ASP A 417 -18.61 -19.00 37.45
CA ASP A 417 -18.22 -18.77 38.84
C ASP A 417 -18.39 -20.11 39.59
N LYS A 418 -17.26 -20.69 39.99
CA LYS A 418 -17.03 -21.36 41.29
C LYS A 418 -15.56 -21.32 41.64
#